data_AF-A0A3P6QDE6-F1
#
_entry.id   AF-A0A3P6QDE6-F1
#
_cell.length_a   1.000
_cell.length_b   1.000
_cell.length_c   1.000
_cell.angle_alpha   90.00
_cell.angle_beta   90.00
_cell.angle_gamma   90.00
#
_symmetry.space_group_name_H-M   'P 1'
#
loop_
_entity.id
_entity.type
_entity.pdbx_description
1 polymer ?
#
loop_
_entity_poly.entity_id
_entity_poly.type
_entity_poly.pdbx_seq_one_letter_code
_entity_poly.pdbx_strand_id
1 'polypeptide(L)'
;MLARPTLAAFFLRSVKDLPVFKRGEIAIIQIDPPNFITYDSLRFWRIVLDKEMRMGAAGNSLFIMTALPYGPGYDAHSDIFKSKTLVLAASAGAMAITLTQMNFEANNNTLPHDRDFFQPLFEKPLTVPVLPNVTFSFARTGDFYNDWYDFYFFTLNPELETSNRSIATMQFGEIFDLTSVILSPLDTVRTVKEKVWPNNSAGPTTDFCLHAKCNEVVISKMVILIIAEFLCICALAGTVALFFSPNYYHGNQLSDALSKKKTLKTIPI
;
A
#
# COMPACT_ATOMS: atom_id res chain seq x y z
N MET A 1 4.09 12.13 11.16
CA MET A 1 4.57 11.36 10.00
C MET A 1 4.00 11.95 8.72
N LEU A 2 4.81 12.20 7.69
CA LEU A 2 4.38 12.52 6.32
C LEU A 2 3.77 11.28 5.61
N ALA A 3 3.09 10.40 6.36
CA ALA A 3 2.81 9.04 5.93
C ALA A 3 1.88 9.02 4.71
N ARG A 4 0.84 9.85 4.68
CA ARG A 4 -0.08 9.88 3.54
C ARG A 4 0.42 10.79 2.42
N PRO A 5 0.25 10.40 1.14
CA PRO A 5 0.61 11.23 -0.01
C PRO A 5 0.07 12.67 0.05
N THR A 6 -1.14 12.88 0.57
CA THR A 6 -1.74 14.21 0.71
C THR A 6 -0.97 15.12 1.66
N LEU A 7 -0.53 14.59 2.81
CA LEU A 7 0.23 15.37 3.79
C LEU A 7 1.66 15.63 3.30
N ALA A 8 2.26 14.65 2.61
CA ALA A 8 3.54 14.82 1.95
C ALA A 8 3.49 15.91 0.89
N ALA A 9 2.49 15.89 -0.01
CA ALA A 9 2.29 16.93 -1.01
C ALA A 9 2.07 18.31 -0.39
N PHE A 10 1.24 18.40 0.65
CA PHE A 10 1.03 19.65 1.39
C PHE A 10 2.36 20.21 1.93
N PHE A 11 3.18 19.36 2.56
CA PHE A 11 4.48 19.74 3.08
C PHE A 11 5.41 20.22 1.96
N LEU A 12 5.58 19.41 0.91
CA LEU A 12 6.43 19.71 -0.24
C LEU A 12 6.04 21.04 -0.89
N ARG A 13 4.75 21.31 -1.06
CA ARG A 13 4.25 22.59 -1.54
C ARG A 13 4.62 23.75 -0.62
N SER A 14 4.49 23.55 0.69
CA SER A 14 4.78 24.58 1.69
C SER A 14 6.26 24.96 1.72
N VAL A 15 7.14 24.04 1.33
CA VAL A 15 8.60 24.24 1.33
C VAL A 15 9.22 24.23 -0.07
N LYS A 16 8.39 24.33 -1.12
CA LYS A 16 8.73 24.00 -2.52
C LYS A 16 10.05 24.55 -3.04
N ASP A 17 10.42 25.75 -2.60
CA ASP A 17 11.48 26.57 -3.17
C ASP A 17 12.45 27.09 -2.11
N LEU A 18 12.47 26.49 -0.91
CA LEU A 18 13.47 26.86 0.09
C LEU A 18 14.89 26.65 -0.48
N PRO A 19 15.86 27.53 -0.13
CA PRO A 19 17.20 27.49 -0.73
C PRO A 19 17.88 26.12 -0.65
N VAL A 20 17.65 25.38 0.43
CA VAL A 20 18.20 24.04 0.66
C VAL A 20 17.71 23.02 -0.38
N PHE A 21 16.44 23.08 -0.81
CA PHE A 21 15.91 22.23 -1.87
C PHE A 21 16.41 22.68 -3.25
N LYS A 22 16.50 23.99 -3.49
CA LYS A 22 17.05 24.50 -4.76
C LYS A 22 18.50 24.11 -4.99
N ARG A 23 19.30 23.99 -3.92
CA ARG A 23 20.68 23.49 -4.02
C ARG A 23 20.77 21.96 -4.09
N GLY A 24 19.64 21.26 -3.95
CA GLY A 24 19.57 19.80 -3.94
C GLY A 24 20.32 19.17 -2.77
N GLU A 25 20.34 19.84 -1.61
CA GLU A 25 21.08 19.41 -0.42
C GLU A 25 20.26 18.46 0.49
N ILE A 26 18.99 18.21 0.16
CA ILE A 26 18.10 17.37 0.95
C ILE A 26 17.42 16.34 0.04
N ALA A 27 17.34 15.11 0.55
CA ALA A 27 16.42 14.09 0.06
C ALA A 27 15.22 13.97 1.00
N ILE A 28 14.02 13.76 0.45
CA ILE A 28 12.83 13.44 1.23
C ILE A 28 12.40 12.04 0.85
N ILE A 29 12.31 11.12 1.82
CA ILE A 29 11.74 9.79 1.60
C ILE A 29 10.35 9.77 2.22
N GLN A 30 9.33 9.53 1.40
CA GLN A 30 7.96 9.31 1.84
C GLN A 30 7.63 7.82 1.77
N ILE A 31 7.03 7.32 2.85
CA ILE A 31 6.50 5.97 2.98
C ILE A 31 5.06 6.11 3.48
N ASP A 32 4.10 5.38 2.90
CA ASP A 32 2.72 5.26 3.40
C ASP A 32 2.49 3.84 3.92
N PRO A 33 2.80 3.54 5.20
CA PRO A 33 2.63 2.20 5.73
C PRO A 33 1.21 1.63 5.55
N PRO A 34 0.13 2.43 5.67
CA PRO A 34 -1.22 2.04 5.26
C PRO A 34 -1.41 1.55 3.82
N ASN A 35 -0.64 2.05 2.86
CA ASN A 35 -0.79 1.73 1.44
C ASN A 35 0.59 1.59 0.80
N PHE A 36 1.44 0.74 1.35
CA PHE A 36 2.84 0.63 0.91
C PHE A 36 2.99 -0.19 -0.38
N ILE A 37 1.94 -0.89 -0.83
CA ILE A 37 1.94 -1.67 -2.06
C ILE A 37 2.09 -0.75 -3.27
N THR A 38 3.15 -0.94 -4.07
CA THR A 38 3.55 -0.04 -5.17
C THR A 38 2.39 0.42 -6.05
N TYR A 39 1.57 -0.51 -6.56
CA TYR A 39 0.44 -0.16 -7.43
C TYR A 39 -0.62 0.71 -6.74
N ASP A 40 -0.86 0.51 -5.44
CA ASP A 40 -1.79 1.31 -4.66
C ASP A 40 -1.18 2.68 -4.35
N SER A 41 0.07 2.71 -3.86
CA SER A 41 0.77 3.95 -3.51
C SER A 41 0.85 4.90 -4.71
N LEU A 42 1.25 4.40 -5.88
CA LEU A 42 1.39 5.22 -7.09
C LEU A 42 0.02 5.73 -7.56
N ARG A 43 -1.04 4.92 -7.48
CA ARG A 43 -2.41 5.36 -7.78
C ARG A 43 -2.84 6.51 -6.86
N PHE A 44 -2.57 6.40 -5.56
CA PHE A 44 -2.86 7.47 -4.60
C PHE A 44 -2.05 8.73 -4.89
N TRP A 45 -0.75 8.60 -5.16
CA TRP A 45 0.08 9.73 -5.54
C TRP A 45 -0.43 10.42 -6.80
N ARG A 46 -0.83 9.68 -7.84
CA ARG A 46 -1.42 10.27 -9.06
C ARG A 46 -2.64 11.13 -8.75
N ILE A 47 -3.54 10.65 -7.88
CA ILE A 47 -4.73 11.41 -7.44
C ILE A 47 -4.35 12.70 -6.72
N VAL A 48 -3.29 12.67 -5.91
CA VAL A 48 -2.80 13.86 -5.19
C VAL A 48 -2.15 14.85 -6.16
N LEU A 49 -1.29 14.36 -7.04
CA LEU A 49 -0.59 15.17 -8.04
C LEU A 49 -1.54 15.85 -9.01
N ASP A 50 -2.62 15.18 -9.41
CA ASP A 50 -3.66 15.76 -10.27
C ASP A 50 -4.33 17.00 -9.64
N LYS A 51 -4.34 17.09 -8.30
CA LYS A 51 -4.83 18.25 -7.56
C LYS A 51 -3.74 19.26 -7.22
N GLU A 52 -2.53 18.78 -6.95
CA GLU A 52 -1.42 19.58 -6.42
C GLU A 52 -0.09 19.22 -7.11
N MET A 53 0.09 19.68 -8.35
CA MET A 53 1.28 19.36 -9.16
C MET A 53 2.53 20.18 -8.79
N ARG A 54 2.35 21.41 -8.29
CA ARG A 54 3.43 22.40 -8.17
C ARG A 54 4.19 22.31 -6.85
N MET A 55 5.12 21.36 -6.77
CA MET A 55 5.95 21.10 -5.58
C MET A 55 7.40 21.60 -5.73
N GLY A 56 7.78 22.10 -6.90
CA GLY A 56 9.04 22.79 -7.16
C GLY A 56 10.27 21.93 -6.84
N ALA A 57 11.35 22.58 -6.38
CA ALA A 57 12.59 21.90 -6.03
C ALA A 57 12.42 20.85 -4.91
N ALA A 58 11.47 21.06 -3.98
CA ALA A 58 11.15 20.08 -2.95
C ALA A 58 10.54 18.80 -3.56
N GLY A 59 9.62 18.94 -4.52
CA GLY A 59 9.06 17.79 -5.27
C GLY A 59 10.14 16.99 -5.99
N ASN A 60 11.09 17.68 -6.64
CA ASN A 60 12.24 17.04 -7.29
C ASN A 60 13.21 16.39 -6.30
N SER A 61 13.11 16.70 -5.00
CA SER A 61 13.89 16.08 -3.93
C SER A 61 13.19 14.85 -3.29
N LEU A 62 11.97 14.54 -3.73
CA LEU A 62 11.17 13.43 -3.20
C LEU A 62 11.61 12.07 -3.76
N PHE A 63 11.61 11.08 -2.88
CA PHE A 63 11.50 9.66 -3.15
C PHE A 63 10.21 9.13 -2.52
N ILE A 64 9.47 8.36 -3.30
CA ILE A 64 8.30 7.59 -2.87
C ILE A 64 8.77 6.15 -2.73
N MET A 65 8.89 5.69 -1.49
CA MET A 65 9.28 4.33 -1.18
C MET A 65 8.03 3.47 -1.04
N THR A 66 8.01 2.37 -1.76
CA THR A 66 6.91 1.41 -1.84
C THR A 66 7.46 -0.01 -1.82
N ALA A 67 6.60 -1.02 -1.75
CA ALA A 67 7.02 -2.41 -1.87
C ALA A 67 6.06 -3.25 -2.71
N LEU A 68 6.59 -4.34 -3.26
CA LEU A 68 5.81 -5.46 -3.80
C LEU A 68 6.28 -6.74 -3.13
N PRO A 69 5.39 -7.74 -2.97
CA PRO A 69 5.83 -9.08 -2.61
C PRO A 69 6.93 -9.54 -3.57
N TYR A 70 7.93 -10.23 -3.01
CA TYR A 70 9.00 -10.82 -3.78
C TYR A 70 8.45 -11.67 -4.94
N GLY A 71 8.98 -11.45 -6.14
CA GLY A 71 8.46 -12.13 -7.33
C GLY A 71 8.86 -11.48 -8.65
N PRO A 72 7.95 -11.41 -9.65
CA PRO A 72 8.24 -10.91 -11.00
C PRO A 72 8.69 -9.45 -11.06
N GLY A 73 8.46 -8.69 -9.99
CA GLY A 73 8.83 -7.30 -9.85
C GLY A 73 7.76 -6.30 -10.35
N TYR A 74 8.13 -5.03 -10.36
CA TYR A 74 7.27 -3.93 -10.82
C TYR A 74 7.11 -3.89 -12.34
N ASP A 75 5.86 -3.77 -12.81
CA ASP A 75 5.53 -3.52 -14.22
C ASP A 75 4.73 -2.22 -14.38
N ALA A 76 5.31 -1.24 -15.07
CA ALA A 76 4.70 0.05 -15.35
C ALA A 76 3.47 -0.04 -16.27
N HIS A 77 3.32 -1.11 -17.05
CA HIS A 77 2.22 -1.34 -17.99
C HIS A 77 1.16 -2.29 -17.45
N SER A 78 1.28 -2.70 -16.18
CA SER A 78 0.37 -3.65 -15.55
C SER A 78 -1.09 -3.21 -15.62
N ASP A 79 -1.96 -4.14 -15.98
CA ASP A 79 -3.42 -3.92 -16.00
C ASP A 79 -3.99 -3.61 -14.60
N ILE A 80 -3.24 -3.87 -13.53
CA ILE A 80 -3.60 -3.47 -12.16
C ILE A 80 -3.89 -1.97 -12.09
N PHE A 81 -3.17 -1.14 -12.85
CA PHE A 81 -3.39 0.31 -12.90
C PHE A 81 -4.73 0.71 -13.52
N LYS A 82 -5.31 -0.15 -14.36
CA LYS A 82 -6.64 0.05 -14.98
C LYS A 82 -7.78 -0.43 -14.08
N SER A 83 -7.46 -1.26 -13.07
CA SER A 83 -8.42 -1.76 -12.11
C SER A 83 -8.76 -0.73 -11.03
N LYS A 84 -10.01 -0.77 -10.54
CA LYS A 84 -10.44 -0.04 -9.34
C LYS A 84 -10.12 -0.78 -8.04
N THR A 85 -9.63 -2.02 -8.14
CA THR A 85 -9.31 -2.86 -6.99
C THR A 85 -8.00 -2.40 -6.36
N LEU A 86 -8.03 -2.10 -5.06
CA LEU A 86 -6.83 -1.91 -4.26
C LEU A 86 -6.15 -3.27 -4.07
N VAL A 87 -4.86 -3.36 -4.42
CA VAL A 87 -4.10 -4.60 -4.31
C VAL A 87 -4.06 -5.05 -2.85
N LEU A 88 -3.87 -4.13 -1.91
CA LEU A 88 -3.87 -4.44 -0.48
C LEU A 88 -5.19 -5.06 -0.02
N ALA A 89 -6.33 -4.50 -0.45
CA ALA A 89 -7.65 -5.03 -0.11
C ALA A 89 -7.89 -6.41 -0.74
N ALA A 90 -7.50 -6.59 -2.00
CA ALA A 90 -7.53 -7.91 -2.65
C ALA A 90 -6.64 -8.92 -1.92
N SER A 91 -5.48 -8.48 -1.42
CA SER A 91 -4.53 -9.32 -0.70
C SER A 91 -5.11 -9.80 0.61
N ALA A 92 -5.72 -8.89 1.38
CA ALA A 92 -6.42 -9.24 2.61
C ALA A 92 -7.57 -10.22 2.35
N GLY A 93 -8.37 -9.99 1.29
CA GLY A 93 -9.45 -10.90 0.90
C GLY A 93 -8.95 -12.29 0.49
N ALA A 94 -7.93 -12.36 -0.36
CA ALA A 94 -7.33 -13.61 -0.79
C ALA A 94 -6.73 -14.40 0.39
N MET A 95 -6.07 -13.70 1.32
CA MET A 95 -5.56 -14.30 2.55
C MET A 95 -6.69 -14.85 3.42
N ALA A 96 -7.77 -14.09 3.62
CA ALA A 96 -8.92 -14.53 4.40
C ALA A 96 -9.50 -15.84 3.84
N ILE A 97 -9.77 -15.87 2.53
CA ILE A 97 -10.33 -17.04 1.85
C ILE A 97 -9.39 -18.24 1.99
N THR A 98 -8.09 -18.02 1.77
CA THR A 98 -7.08 -19.08 1.85
C THR A 98 -7.02 -19.68 3.26
N LEU A 99 -6.98 -18.83 4.29
CA LEU A 99 -6.96 -19.29 5.69
C LEU A 99 -8.27 -19.99 6.09
N THR A 100 -9.43 -19.50 5.64
CA THR A 100 -10.70 -20.18 5.86
C THR A 100 -10.69 -21.58 5.24
N GLN A 101 -10.24 -21.70 3.99
CA GLN A 101 -10.17 -22.99 3.30
C GLN A 101 -9.21 -23.96 4.01
N MET A 102 -8.01 -23.50 4.39
CA MET A 102 -7.05 -24.32 5.12
C MET A 102 -7.58 -24.80 6.47
N ASN A 103 -8.29 -23.94 7.21
CA ASN A 103 -8.91 -24.33 8.48
C ASN A 103 -10.05 -25.33 8.29
N PHE A 104 -10.85 -25.17 7.23
CA PHE A 104 -11.96 -26.05 6.91
C PHE A 104 -11.47 -27.45 6.51
N GLU A 105 -10.47 -27.53 5.62
CA GLU A 105 -9.87 -28.78 5.16
C GLU A 105 -9.19 -29.55 6.30
N ALA A 106 -8.48 -28.84 7.17
CA ALA A 106 -7.79 -29.44 8.30
C ALA A 106 -8.76 -29.96 9.40
N ASN A 107 -10.03 -29.57 9.36
CA ASN A 107 -11.04 -29.96 10.34
C ASN A 107 -12.25 -30.63 9.68
N ASN A 108 -11.98 -31.62 8.79
CA ASN A 108 -13.00 -32.46 8.14
C ASN A 108 -14.14 -31.68 7.50
N ASN A 109 -13.83 -30.58 6.80
CA ASN A 109 -14.80 -29.70 6.17
C ASN A 109 -15.81 -29.10 7.17
N THR A 110 -15.32 -28.74 8.36
CA THR A 110 -16.08 -28.00 9.37
C THR A 110 -15.21 -26.89 9.96
N LEU A 111 -15.81 -25.77 10.34
CA LEU A 111 -15.04 -24.69 10.97
C LEU A 111 -14.63 -25.10 12.40
N PRO A 112 -13.34 -25.11 12.73
CA PRO A 112 -12.88 -25.50 14.06
C PRO A 112 -13.34 -24.47 15.11
N HIS A 113 -13.85 -24.96 16.24
CA HIS A 113 -14.31 -24.12 17.35
C HIS A 113 -13.19 -23.75 18.32
N ASP A 114 -12.07 -24.47 18.27
CA ASP A 114 -10.96 -24.44 19.23
C ASP A 114 -9.60 -24.13 18.57
N ARG A 115 -9.61 -23.69 17.30
CA ARG A 115 -8.39 -23.38 16.54
C ARG A 115 -8.33 -21.90 16.17
N ASP A 116 -7.14 -21.32 16.29
CA ASP A 116 -6.88 -19.96 15.81
C ASP A 116 -7.04 -19.89 14.28
N PHE A 117 -7.71 -18.86 13.78
CA PHE A 117 -7.88 -18.62 12.35
C PHE A 117 -6.54 -18.50 11.61
N PHE A 118 -5.54 -17.90 12.25
CA PHE A 118 -4.21 -17.73 11.69
C PHE A 118 -3.31 -18.95 11.89
N GLN A 119 -3.78 -19.98 12.61
CA GLN A 119 -3.04 -21.21 12.87
C GLN A 119 -2.31 -21.78 11.63
N PRO A 120 -2.93 -21.81 10.44
CA PRO A 120 -2.27 -22.34 9.25
C PRO A 120 -1.00 -21.59 8.80
N LEU A 121 -0.84 -20.30 9.16
CA LEU A 121 0.37 -19.53 8.87
C LEU A 121 1.59 -20.04 9.66
N PHE A 122 1.36 -20.68 10.80
CA PHE A 122 2.43 -21.12 11.70
C PHE A 122 2.88 -22.56 11.44
N GLU A 123 2.11 -23.33 10.67
CA GLU A 123 2.36 -24.76 10.47
C GLU A 123 3.20 -25.06 9.23
N LYS A 124 2.98 -24.30 8.15
CA LYS A 124 3.69 -24.50 6.89
C LYS A 124 3.83 -23.19 6.12
N PRO A 125 4.85 -23.07 5.26
CA PRO A 125 4.92 -21.96 4.31
C PRO A 125 3.64 -21.85 3.50
N LEU A 126 3.14 -20.62 3.34
CA LEU A 126 1.91 -20.32 2.64
C LEU A 126 2.16 -19.33 1.50
N THR A 127 1.62 -19.64 0.34
CA THR A 127 1.63 -18.76 -0.82
C THR A 127 0.20 -18.39 -1.18
N VAL A 128 -0.08 -17.10 -1.29
CA VAL A 128 -1.41 -16.55 -1.57
C VAL A 128 -1.36 -15.75 -2.88
N PRO A 129 -1.84 -16.31 -4.00
CA PRO A 129 -1.99 -15.56 -5.24
C PRO A 129 -3.12 -14.54 -5.08
N VAL A 130 -2.86 -13.29 -5.42
CA VAL A 130 -3.83 -12.18 -5.24
C VAL A 130 -4.30 -11.63 -6.57
N LEU A 131 -3.35 -11.29 -7.44
CA LEU A 131 -3.59 -10.76 -8.79
C LEU A 131 -2.56 -11.39 -9.74
N PRO A 132 -2.75 -11.28 -11.07
CA PRO A 132 -1.68 -11.60 -12.01
C PRO A 132 -0.38 -10.91 -11.59
N ASN A 133 0.69 -11.70 -11.44
CA ASN A 133 2.02 -11.26 -11.01
C ASN A 133 2.13 -10.68 -9.58
N VAL A 134 1.10 -10.82 -8.73
CA VAL A 134 1.17 -10.45 -7.31
C VAL A 134 0.82 -11.67 -6.47
N THR A 135 1.82 -12.21 -5.79
CA THR A 135 1.71 -13.40 -4.95
C THR A 135 2.44 -13.15 -3.65
N PHE A 136 1.74 -13.29 -2.52
CA PHE A 136 2.33 -13.13 -1.21
C PHE A 136 2.85 -14.47 -0.71
N SER A 137 4.02 -14.47 -0.07
CA SER A 137 4.61 -15.66 0.52
C SER A 137 4.91 -15.40 1.98
N PHE A 138 4.44 -16.31 2.82
CA PHE A 138 4.59 -16.30 4.27
C PHE A 138 5.34 -17.55 4.67
N ALA A 139 6.45 -17.38 5.39
CA ALA A 139 7.20 -18.49 5.94
C ALA A 139 7.65 -18.17 7.36
N ARG A 140 7.83 -19.22 8.17
CA ARG A 140 8.43 -19.12 9.50
C ARG A 140 9.86 -19.67 9.46
N THR A 141 10.81 -18.95 10.04
CA THR A 141 12.17 -19.44 10.24
C THR A 141 12.57 -19.21 11.68
N GLY A 142 12.58 -20.28 12.49
CA GLY A 142 12.71 -20.17 13.94
C GLY A 142 11.51 -19.44 14.54
N ASP A 143 11.75 -18.37 15.29
CA ASP A 143 10.69 -17.52 15.88
C ASP A 143 10.33 -16.30 15.02
N PHE A 144 10.94 -16.16 13.84
CA PHE A 144 10.71 -15.03 12.95
C PHE A 144 9.74 -15.37 11.82
N TYR A 145 8.84 -14.42 11.54
CA TYR A 145 8.01 -14.38 10.35
C TYR A 145 8.79 -13.73 9.23
N ASN A 146 8.86 -14.42 8.09
CA ASN A 146 9.49 -13.91 6.89
C ASN A 146 8.41 -13.66 5.84
N ASP A 147 8.20 -12.39 5.57
CA ASP A 147 7.52 -11.85 4.41
C ASP A 147 8.56 -11.18 3.51
N TRP A 148 8.77 -11.75 2.33
CA TRP A 148 9.77 -11.22 1.40
C TRP A 148 9.15 -10.12 0.55
N TYR A 149 9.71 -8.92 0.67
CA TYR A 149 9.35 -7.76 -0.14
C TYR A 149 10.54 -7.22 -0.90
N ASP A 150 10.27 -6.79 -2.12
CA ASP A 150 11.13 -5.91 -2.88
C ASP A 150 10.69 -4.47 -2.64
N PHE A 151 11.61 -3.58 -2.29
CA PHE A 151 11.35 -2.16 -2.13
C PHE A 151 11.71 -1.38 -3.38
N TYR A 152 10.86 -0.44 -3.75
CA TYR A 152 10.99 0.38 -4.95
C TYR A 152 10.97 1.86 -4.58
N PHE A 153 11.93 2.61 -5.11
CA PHE A 153 12.10 4.04 -4.88
C PHE A 153 11.77 4.80 -6.16
N PHE A 154 10.62 5.46 -6.15
CA PHE A 154 10.16 6.28 -7.26
C PHE A 154 10.45 7.75 -7.02
N THR A 155 10.73 8.49 -8.08
CA THR A 155 10.78 9.96 -8.05
C THR A 155 9.74 10.52 -8.99
N LEU A 156 9.35 11.77 -8.81
CA LEU A 156 8.52 12.47 -9.79
C LEU A 156 9.36 12.78 -11.03
N ASN A 157 8.77 12.61 -12.20
CA ASN A 157 9.39 13.07 -13.44
C ASN A 157 9.49 14.62 -13.39
N PRO A 158 10.69 15.21 -13.52
CA PRO A 158 10.87 16.66 -13.42
C PRO A 158 10.14 17.44 -14.53
N GLU A 159 9.83 16.80 -15.66
CA GLU A 159 9.08 17.41 -16.76
C GLU A 159 7.60 17.67 -16.42
N LEU A 160 7.08 17.05 -15.36
CA LEU A 160 5.69 17.24 -14.90
C LEU A 160 5.38 18.70 -14.60
N GLU A 161 6.31 19.44 -13.98
CA GLU A 161 6.13 20.85 -13.62
C GLU A 161 5.94 21.76 -14.84
N THR A 162 6.46 21.34 -16.00
CA THR A 162 6.35 22.07 -17.28
C THR A 162 5.26 21.52 -18.21
N SER A 163 4.68 20.38 -17.86
CA SER A 163 3.68 19.71 -18.69
C SER A 163 2.32 20.36 -18.58
N ASN A 164 1.65 20.55 -19.73
CA ASN A 164 0.25 20.98 -19.79
C ASN A 164 -0.74 19.81 -19.86
N ARG A 165 -0.25 18.56 -19.88
CA ARG A 165 -1.10 17.37 -19.95
C ARG A 165 -1.72 17.10 -18.58
N SER A 166 -2.96 16.62 -18.58
CA SER A 166 -3.62 16.18 -17.33
C SER A 166 -2.93 14.95 -16.76
N ILE A 167 -2.60 14.99 -15.47
CA ILE A 167 -1.97 13.88 -14.76
C ILE A 167 -2.89 12.66 -14.69
N ALA A 168 -4.21 12.88 -14.58
CA ALA A 168 -5.21 11.81 -14.58
C ALA A 168 -5.13 10.89 -15.82
N THR A 169 -4.67 11.40 -16.98
CA THR A 169 -4.60 10.65 -18.24
C THR A 169 -3.20 10.18 -18.62
N MET A 170 -2.17 10.60 -17.90
CA MET A 170 -0.79 10.14 -18.11
C MET A 170 -0.62 8.68 -17.66
N GLN A 171 0.27 7.97 -18.35
CA GLN A 171 0.75 6.66 -17.92
C GLN A 171 1.61 6.79 -16.66
N PHE A 172 1.65 5.75 -15.83
CA PHE A 172 2.40 5.79 -14.58
C PHE A 172 3.91 6.00 -14.79
N GLY A 173 4.49 5.41 -15.83
CA GLY A 173 5.89 5.63 -16.19
C GLY A 173 6.20 7.03 -16.74
N GLU A 174 5.19 7.82 -17.13
CA GLU A 174 5.37 9.23 -17.49
C GLU A 174 5.41 10.13 -16.25
N ILE A 175 4.79 9.70 -15.15
CA ILE A 175 4.66 10.46 -13.90
C ILE A 175 5.78 10.08 -12.92
N PHE A 176 6.07 8.79 -12.78
CA PHE A 176 6.95 8.23 -11.77
C PHE A 176 8.14 7.54 -12.43
N ASP A 177 9.34 8.01 -12.08
CA ASP A 177 10.59 7.40 -12.48
C ASP A 177 11.05 6.41 -11.40
N LEU A 178 11.21 5.13 -11.76
CA LEU A 178 11.86 4.15 -10.88
C LEU A 178 13.37 4.41 -10.87
N THR A 179 13.90 4.84 -9.73
CA THR A 179 15.32 5.23 -9.60
C THR A 179 16.16 4.16 -8.94
N SER A 180 15.63 3.50 -7.90
CA SER A 180 16.37 2.50 -7.14
C SER A 180 15.45 1.39 -6.64
N VAL A 181 16.03 0.21 -6.39
CA VAL A 181 15.34 -0.94 -5.82
C VAL A 181 16.19 -1.60 -4.74
N ILE A 182 15.55 -2.24 -3.76
CA ILE A 182 16.16 -3.20 -2.84
C ILE A 182 15.41 -4.50 -3.06
N LEU A 183 16.07 -5.51 -3.62
CA LEU A 183 15.44 -6.76 -4.03
C LEU A 183 15.73 -7.84 -3.00
N SER A 184 14.71 -8.47 -2.43
CA SER A 184 14.88 -9.62 -1.55
C SER A 184 15.57 -10.77 -2.30
N PRO A 185 16.45 -11.56 -1.64
CA PRO A 185 16.90 -11.45 -0.25
C PRO A 185 18.09 -10.48 -0.07
N LEU A 186 18.48 -9.75 -1.11
CA LEU A 186 19.63 -8.85 -1.09
C LEU A 186 19.23 -7.51 -0.45
N ASP A 187 19.72 -7.27 0.76
CA ASP A 187 19.51 -6.01 1.50
C ASP A 187 20.39 -4.84 0.94
N THR A 188 20.69 -4.84 -0.36
CA THR A 188 21.51 -3.82 -1.05
C THR A 188 20.69 -2.98 -2.01
N VAL A 189 20.89 -1.67 -1.98
CA VAL A 189 20.29 -0.73 -2.94
C VAL A 189 20.94 -0.91 -4.31
N ARG A 190 20.11 -1.05 -5.35
CA ARG A 190 20.52 -1.06 -6.75
C ARG A 190 19.90 0.14 -7.46
N THR A 191 20.74 0.94 -8.10
CA THR A 191 20.28 2.04 -8.97
C THR A 191 19.79 1.48 -10.30
N VAL A 192 18.57 1.86 -10.68
CA VAL A 192 17.92 1.55 -11.96
C VAL A 192 18.07 2.73 -12.93
N LYS A 193 17.82 3.94 -12.44
CA LYS A 193 17.93 5.20 -13.19
C LYS A 193 18.54 6.26 -12.28
N GLU A 194 19.48 7.04 -12.81
CA GLU A 194 20.06 8.15 -12.08
C GLU A 194 18.97 9.21 -11.78
N LYS A 195 18.91 9.64 -10.52
CA LYS A 195 17.97 10.68 -10.11
C LYS A 195 18.46 12.04 -10.59
N VAL A 196 17.57 12.79 -11.22
CA VAL A 196 17.81 14.21 -11.54
C VAL A 196 17.51 15.05 -10.30
N TRP A 197 18.53 15.69 -9.75
CA TRP A 197 18.40 16.59 -8.61
C TRP A 197 18.09 18.03 -9.06
N PRO A 198 17.50 18.85 -8.18
CA PRO A 198 17.30 20.26 -8.44
C PRO A 198 18.58 20.96 -8.90
N ASN A 199 18.48 21.81 -9.91
CA ASN A 199 19.59 22.56 -10.50
C ASN A 199 20.80 21.70 -10.93
N ASN A 200 20.56 20.45 -11.31
CA ASN A 200 21.59 19.49 -11.71
C ASN A 200 22.69 19.31 -10.65
N SER A 201 22.33 19.41 -9.37
CA SER A 201 23.28 19.11 -8.28
C SER A 201 23.59 17.61 -8.25
N ALA A 202 24.64 17.24 -7.52
CA ALA A 202 24.97 15.84 -7.25
C ALA A 202 24.02 15.19 -6.21
N GLY A 203 23.03 15.93 -5.73
CA GLY A 203 22.24 15.57 -4.55
C GLY A 203 22.98 15.83 -3.24
N PRO A 204 22.40 15.38 -2.11
CA PRO A 204 23.03 15.51 -0.80
C PRO A 204 24.38 14.77 -0.77
N THR A 205 25.45 15.50 -0.44
CA THR A 205 26.85 15.01 -0.42
C THR A 205 27.18 14.12 0.79
N THR A 206 26.27 14.06 1.75
CA THR A 206 26.45 13.35 3.01
C THR A 206 25.15 12.63 3.34
N ASP A 207 25.24 11.31 3.51
CA ASP A 207 24.26 10.55 4.27
C ASP A 207 24.38 10.96 5.75
N PHE A 208 23.87 12.14 6.09
CA PHE A 208 23.37 12.33 7.46
C PHE A 208 22.15 11.42 7.56
N CYS A 209 22.41 10.12 7.77
CA CYS A 209 21.41 9.17 8.18
C CYS A 209 20.55 9.85 9.24
N LEU A 210 19.24 9.90 8.96
CA LEU A 210 18.19 9.66 9.93
C LEU A 210 18.73 9.66 11.37
N HIS A 211 18.79 10.83 12.02
CA HIS A 211 19.36 10.99 13.36
C HIS A 211 18.44 10.40 14.46
N ALA A 212 17.81 9.26 14.17
CA ALA A 212 17.40 8.28 15.15
C ALA A 212 18.41 7.13 15.01
N LYS A 213 19.31 7.01 16.00
CA LYS A 213 20.39 6.01 16.06
C LYS A 213 20.03 4.72 15.31
N CYS A 214 20.71 4.47 14.19
CA CYS A 214 20.69 3.21 13.44
C CYS A 214 21.37 2.08 14.24
N ASN A 215 20.89 1.82 15.45
CA ASN A 215 21.28 0.67 16.25
C ASN A 215 20.11 -0.29 16.48
N GLU A 216 19.13 -0.27 15.57
CA GLU A 216 17.98 -1.16 15.60
C GLU A 216 17.52 -1.51 14.18
N VAL A 217 18.35 -2.28 13.47
CA VAL A 217 17.94 -3.00 12.26
C VAL A 217 16.70 -3.88 12.53
N VAL A 218 16.45 -4.22 13.80
CA VAL A 218 15.29 -4.94 14.29
C VAL A 218 14.02 -4.09 14.29
N ILE A 219 14.08 -2.78 14.60
CA ILE A 219 12.86 -1.97 14.77
C ILE A 219 12.27 -1.49 13.44
N SER A 220 13.07 -1.25 12.39
CA SER A 220 12.50 -0.82 11.10
C SER A 220 11.70 -1.94 10.40
N LYS A 221 12.24 -3.18 10.37
CA LYS A 221 11.52 -4.34 9.86
C LYS A 221 10.31 -4.66 10.74
N MET A 222 10.45 -4.60 12.08
CA MET A 222 9.33 -4.77 13.01
C MET A 222 8.24 -3.71 12.87
N VAL A 223 8.56 -2.42 12.70
CA VAL A 223 7.52 -1.36 12.63
C VAL A 223 6.75 -1.46 11.32
N ILE A 224 7.40 -1.80 10.21
CA ILE A 224 6.72 -2.04 8.93
C ILE A 224 5.86 -3.32 9.01
N LEU A 225 6.37 -4.41 9.59
CA LEU A 225 5.58 -5.62 9.85
C LEU A 225 4.41 -5.34 10.78
N ILE A 226 4.61 -4.68 11.92
CA ILE A 226 3.56 -4.40 12.92
C ILE A 226 2.46 -3.53 12.31
N ILE A 227 2.81 -2.55 11.47
CA ILE A 227 1.79 -1.73 10.79
C ILE A 227 1.06 -2.56 9.72
N ALA A 228 1.79 -3.34 8.90
CA ALA A 228 1.18 -4.22 7.91
C ALA A 228 0.27 -5.29 8.55
N GLU A 229 0.68 -5.87 9.68
CA GLU A 229 -0.07 -6.82 10.50
C GLU A 229 -1.29 -6.16 11.12
N PHE A 230 -1.16 -4.97 11.74
CA PHE A 230 -2.31 -4.26 12.31
C PHE A 230 -3.35 -3.91 11.23
N LEU A 231 -2.90 -3.53 10.03
CA LEU A 231 -3.80 -3.18 8.93
C LEU A 231 -4.46 -4.41 8.33
N CYS A 232 -3.72 -5.52 8.19
CA CYS A 232 -4.29 -6.81 7.81
C CYS A 232 -5.31 -7.27 8.86
N ILE A 233 -5.02 -7.18 10.15
CA ILE A 233 -5.95 -7.55 11.23
C ILE A 233 -7.20 -6.68 11.20
N CYS A 234 -7.08 -5.35 11.04
CA CYS A 234 -8.25 -4.47 10.96
C CYS A 234 -9.09 -4.70 9.70
N ALA A 235 -8.45 -4.92 8.55
CA ALA A 235 -9.15 -5.23 7.30
C ALA A 235 -9.85 -6.59 7.37
N LEU A 236 -9.17 -7.61 7.92
CA LEU A 236 -9.71 -8.94 8.12
C LEU A 236 -10.87 -8.92 9.13
N ALA A 237 -10.71 -8.28 10.29
CA ALA A 237 -11.77 -8.13 11.28
C ALA A 237 -12.99 -7.39 10.71
N GLY A 238 -12.77 -6.37 9.89
CA GLY A 238 -13.85 -5.67 9.17
C GLY A 238 -14.58 -6.57 8.18
N THR A 239 -13.86 -7.34 7.37
CA THR A 239 -14.48 -8.28 6.42
C THR A 239 -15.19 -9.43 7.12
N VAL A 240 -14.60 -10.04 8.15
CA VAL A 240 -15.24 -11.10 8.94
C VAL A 240 -16.48 -10.56 9.66
N ALA A 241 -16.42 -9.37 10.25
CA ALA A 241 -17.59 -8.74 10.86
C ALA A 241 -18.71 -8.47 9.85
N LEU A 242 -18.39 -8.09 8.61
CA LEU A 242 -19.38 -7.87 7.55
C LEU A 242 -19.97 -9.17 7.01
N PHE A 243 -19.16 -10.23 6.87
CA PHE A 243 -19.61 -11.52 6.34
C PHE A 243 -20.29 -12.41 7.38
N PHE A 244 -19.95 -12.27 8.67
CA PHE A 244 -20.42 -13.14 9.74
C PHE A 244 -21.25 -12.43 10.83
N SER A 245 -21.55 -11.12 10.71
CA SER A 245 -22.56 -10.51 11.59
C SER A 245 -23.95 -11.03 11.25
N PRO A 246 -24.62 -11.77 12.16
CA PRO A 246 -25.98 -12.28 11.93
C PRO A 246 -27.03 -11.14 11.86
N ASN A 247 -26.65 -9.93 12.28
CA ASN A 247 -27.58 -8.83 12.50
C ASN A 247 -27.77 -7.89 11.31
N TYR A 248 -26.96 -7.97 10.24
CA TYR A 248 -27.13 -7.04 9.11
C TYR A 248 -28.15 -7.52 8.07
N TYR A 249 -28.39 -8.83 7.97
CA TYR A 249 -29.40 -9.38 7.06
C TYR A 249 -30.82 -9.43 7.64
N HIS A 250 -31.00 -9.34 8.96
CA HIS A 250 -32.32 -9.42 9.58
C HIS A 250 -32.97 -8.08 9.99
N GLY A 251 -32.21 -6.97 10.02
CA GLY A 251 -32.73 -5.66 10.44
C GLY A 251 -33.58 -4.93 9.41
N ASN A 252 -33.34 -5.13 8.11
CA ASN A 252 -33.98 -4.32 7.06
C ASN A 252 -35.18 -4.98 6.36
N GLN A 253 -35.44 -6.28 6.56
CA GLN A 253 -36.65 -6.91 5.98
C GLN A 253 -37.87 -6.88 6.92
N LEU A 254 -37.70 -6.78 8.25
CA LEU A 254 -38.82 -6.74 9.18
C LEU A 254 -39.47 -5.33 9.25
N SER A 255 -38.67 -4.28 9.06
CA SER A 255 -39.11 -2.88 8.98
C SER A 255 -40.03 -2.64 7.76
N ASP A 256 -39.63 -3.16 6.59
CA ASP A 256 -40.39 -2.97 5.34
C ASP A 256 -41.66 -3.82 5.26
N ALA A 257 -41.69 -4.97 5.94
CA ALA A 257 -42.89 -5.82 6.04
C ALA A 257 -43.95 -5.24 7.00
N LEU A 258 -43.54 -4.49 8.04
CA LEU A 258 -44.45 -3.83 8.99
C LEU A 258 -44.95 -2.46 8.50
N SER A 259 -44.19 -1.78 7.64
CA SER A 259 -44.61 -0.52 7.00
C SER A 259 -45.68 -0.74 5.92
N LYS A 260 -45.56 -1.80 5.09
CA LYS A 260 -46.51 -2.08 4.00
C LYS A 260 -47.86 -2.66 4.42
N LYS A 261 -48.02 -3.09 5.68
CA LYS A 261 -49.29 -3.65 6.19
C LYS A 261 -50.25 -2.59 6.76
N LYS A 262 -49.82 -1.33 6.91
CA LYS A 262 -50.61 -0.25 7.53
C LYS A 262 -51.33 0.68 6.55
N THR A 263 -51.22 0.47 5.23
CA THR A 263 -51.73 1.39 4.20
C THR A 263 -52.78 0.82 3.24
N LEU A 264 -53.46 -0.28 3.60
CA LEU A 264 -54.70 -0.69 2.92
C LEU A 264 -55.82 -0.93 3.94
N LYS A 265 -56.61 0.12 4.22
CA LYS A 265 -58.05 0.07 4.52
C LYS A 265 -58.59 1.48 4.83
N THR A 266 -59.18 2.12 3.82
CA THR A 266 -60.41 2.92 3.91
C THR A 266 -60.83 3.35 2.52
N ILE A 267 -61.78 2.61 1.92
CA ILE A 267 -62.64 3.12 0.85
C ILE A 267 -64.01 3.27 1.51
N PRO A 268 -64.57 4.49 1.61
CA PRO A 268 -65.95 4.65 2.05
C PRO A 268 -66.91 4.42 0.88
N ILE A 269 -68.05 3.84 1.23
CA ILE A 269 -69.26 3.62 0.41
C ILE A 269 -69.93 4.98 0.16
#